data_AF-A0A2D8NP15-F1
#
_entry.id   AF-A0A2D8NP15-F1
#
_cell.length_a   1.000
_cell.length_b   1.000
_cell.length_c   1.000
_cell.angle_alpha   90.00
_cell.angle_beta   90.00
_cell.angle_gamma   90.00
#
_symmetry.space_group_name_H-M   'P 1'
#
loop_
_entity.id
_entity.type
_entity.pdbx_description
1 polymer ?
#
loop_
_entity_poly.entity_id
_entity_poly.type
_entity_poly.pdbx_seq_one_letter_code
_entity_poly.pdbx_strand_id
1 'polypeptide(L)'
;MRRTLDVRDQHCRFPGCRLPAAVCDLDHTLDWQFGGTTTVSNLSHLCRRHHTLKHQTPWTVVQKPGGVLEWTSPTGRVYPDHPVSSVQFVTDAEFDPAPF
;
A
#
# COMPACT_ATOMS: atom_id res chain seq x y z
N MET A 1 -11.82 1.22 7.84
CA MET A 1 -10.59 0.48 7.49
C MET A 1 -10.17 0.69 6.04
N ARG A 2 -10.98 0.31 5.03
CA ARG A 2 -10.65 0.51 3.60
C ARG A 2 -10.26 1.95 3.25
N ARG A 3 -11.08 2.95 3.61
CA ARG A 3 -10.76 4.38 3.38
C ARG A 3 -9.38 4.80 3.92
N THR A 4 -9.00 4.34 5.11
CA THR A 4 -7.69 4.62 5.71
C THR A 4 -6.55 4.03 4.87
N LEU A 5 -6.75 2.81 4.37
CA LEU A 5 -5.81 2.13 3.50
C LEU A 5 -5.78 2.73 2.09
N ASP A 6 -6.90 3.23 1.58
CA ASP A 6 -6.97 3.93 0.29
C ASP A 6 -6.07 5.18 0.34
N VAL A 7 -6.21 6.00 1.39
CA VAL A 7 -5.39 7.21 1.60
C VAL A 7 -3.92 6.85 1.77
N ARG A 8 -3.61 5.84 2.60
CA ARG A 8 -2.22 5.43 2.87
C ARG A 8 -1.54 4.83 1.63
N ASP A 9 -2.25 3.98 0.90
CA ASP A 9 -1.63 3.14 -0.11
C ASP A 9 -1.61 3.80 -1.49
N GLN A 10 -2.71 4.44 -1.91
CA GLN A 10 -2.95 5.08 -3.22
C GLN A 10 -2.83 4.16 -4.46
N HIS A 11 -1.93 3.19 -4.43
CA HIS A 11 -1.69 2.18 -5.44
C HIS A 11 -1.31 0.84 -4.80
N CYS A 12 -1.19 -0.20 -5.64
CA CYS A 12 -0.60 -1.48 -5.25
C CYS A 12 0.78 -1.26 -4.60
N ARG A 13 0.99 -1.81 -3.41
CA ARG A 13 2.18 -1.59 -2.57
C ARG A 13 3.34 -2.54 -2.84
N PHE A 14 3.27 -3.29 -3.94
CA PHE A 14 4.40 -4.09 -4.43
C PHE A 14 5.44 -3.16 -5.11
N PRO A 15 6.75 -3.41 -4.96
CA PRO A 15 7.80 -2.54 -5.49
C PRO A 15 7.61 -2.17 -6.97
N GLY A 16 7.49 -0.87 -7.24
CA GLY A 16 7.37 -0.31 -8.60
C GLY A 16 6.00 -0.45 -9.26
N CYS A 17 5.01 -1.05 -8.60
CA CYS A 17 3.65 -1.11 -9.15
C CYS A 17 2.89 0.20 -8.90
N ARG A 18 2.18 0.70 -9.92
CA ARG A 18 1.38 1.94 -9.84
C ARG A 18 -0.11 1.73 -10.11
N LEU A 19 -0.59 0.48 -10.07
CA LEU A 19 -2.01 0.21 -10.30
C LEU A 19 -2.84 0.85 -9.16
N PRO A 20 -3.88 1.65 -9.45
CA PRO A 20 -4.63 2.37 -8.42
C PRO A 20 -5.22 1.46 -7.34
N ALA A 21 -5.20 1.91 -6.09
CA ALA A 21 -5.76 1.16 -4.95
C ALA A 21 -7.25 0.82 -5.14
N ALA A 22 -7.99 1.67 -5.87
CA ALA A 22 -9.41 1.47 -6.17
C ALA A 22 -9.73 0.14 -6.89
N VAL A 23 -8.77 -0.42 -7.64
CA VAL A 23 -8.91 -1.71 -8.33
C VAL A 23 -8.06 -2.83 -7.71
N CYS A 24 -7.50 -2.57 -6.52
CA CYS A 24 -6.70 -3.53 -5.77
C CYS A 24 -7.52 -4.20 -4.67
N ASP A 25 -7.08 -5.41 -4.31
CA ASP A 25 -7.60 -6.14 -3.16
C ASP A 25 -6.84 -5.72 -1.89
N LEU A 26 -7.48 -5.88 -0.73
CA LEU A 26 -6.80 -5.80 0.56
C LEU A 26 -6.21 -7.18 0.87
N ASP A 27 -4.90 -7.25 0.95
CA ASP A 27 -4.17 -8.48 1.25
C ASP A 27 -3.56 -8.42 2.65
N HIS A 28 -3.61 -9.56 3.35
CA HIS A 28 -3.04 -9.72 4.68
C HIS A 28 -1.53 -9.95 4.62
N THR A 29 -0.73 -9.24 5.40
CA THR A 29 0.71 -9.50 5.53
C THR A 29 0.98 -10.83 6.22
N LEU A 30 0.40 -11.06 7.40
CA LEU A 30 0.24 -12.39 7.99
C LEU A 30 -1.14 -12.90 7.57
N ASP A 31 -1.19 -14.01 6.84
CA ASP A 31 -2.45 -14.54 6.33
C ASP A 31 -3.41 -14.95 7.45
N TRP A 32 -4.71 -14.86 7.16
CA TRP A 32 -5.77 -15.25 8.10
C TRP A 32 -5.61 -16.69 8.61
N GLN A 33 -5.26 -17.63 7.73
CA GLN A 33 -5.06 -19.04 8.09
C GLN A 33 -3.95 -19.28 9.12
N PHE A 34 -3.02 -18.32 9.26
CA PHE A 34 -1.94 -18.35 10.24
C PHE A 34 -2.20 -17.41 11.44
N GLY A 35 -3.45 -16.99 11.64
CA GLY A 35 -3.86 -16.12 12.76
C GLY A 35 -3.75 -14.62 12.47
N GLY A 36 -3.54 -14.24 11.21
CA GLY A 36 -3.52 -12.85 10.80
C GLY A 36 -4.85 -12.14 11.04
N THR A 37 -4.83 -10.98 11.68
CA THR A 37 -6.05 -10.20 11.95
C THR A 37 -6.34 -9.21 10.82
N THR A 38 -7.61 -8.89 10.61
CA THR A 38 -8.04 -7.84 9.68
C THR A 38 -7.86 -6.48 10.35
N THR A 39 -6.64 -5.94 10.29
CA THR A 39 -6.24 -4.66 10.93
C THR A 39 -5.42 -3.80 9.98
N VAL A 40 -5.36 -2.49 10.22
CA VAL A 40 -4.62 -1.55 9.35
C VAL A 40 -3.12 -1.90 9.27
N SER A 41 -2.55 -2.42 10.36
CA SER A 41 -1.15 -2.87 10.46
C SER A 41 -0.87 -4.25 9.86
N ASN A 42 -1.91 -4.95 9.39
CA ASN A 42 -1.77 -6.25 8.74
C ASN A 42 -2.36 -6.28 7.33
N LEU A 43 -2.95 -5.17 6.83
CA LEU A 43 -3.52 -5.10 5.49
C LEU A 43 -2.77 -4.10 4.61
N SER A 44 -2.70 -4.39 3.31
CA SER A 44 -2.23 -3.44 2.28
C SER A 44 -2.89 -3.70 0.94
N HIS A 45 -2.97 -2.68 0.08
CA HIS A 45 -3.48 -2.84 -1.28
C HIS A 45 -2.49 -3.61 -2.16
N LEU A 46 -2.94 -4.71 -2.76
CA LEU A 46 -2.23 -5.43 -3.81
C LEU A 46 -3.13 -5.67 -5.02
N CYS A 47 -2.58 -5.45 -6.21
CA CYS A 47 -3.28 -5.86 -7.42
C CYS A 47 -3.32 -7.39 -7.53
N ARG A 48 -4.29 -7.93 -8.26
CA ARG A 48 -4.44 -9.39 -8.44
C ARG A 48 -3.13 -10.10 -8.79
N ARG A 49 -2.33 -9.54 -9.70
CA ARG A 49 -1.03 -10.09 -10.09
C ARG A 49 -0.07 -10.23 -8.90
N HIS A 50 0.07 -9.18 -8.09
CA HIS A 50 1.03 -9.18 -6.99
C HIS A 50 0.49 -9.89 -5.74
N HIS A 51 -0.83 -9.88 -5.55
CA HIS A 51 -1.49 -10.72 -4.56
C HIS A 51 -1.20 -12.20 -4.83
N THR A 52 -1.41 -12.66 -6.07
CA THR A 52 -1.06 -14.03 -6.47
C THR A 52 0.43 -14.31 -6.33
N LEU A 53 1.30 -13.38 -6.75
CA LEU A 53 2.75 -13.53 -6.63
C LEU A 53 3.19 -13.74 -5.18
N LYS A 54 2.67 -12.95 -4.22
CA LYS A 54 2.98 -13.12 -2.79
C LYS A 54 2.63 -14.53 -2.30
N HIS A 55 1.46 -15.05 -2.69
CA HIS A 55 1.00 -16.37 -2.24
C HIS A 55 1.69 -17.55 -2.93
N GLN A 56 2.08 -17.39 -4.19
CA GLN A 56 2.56 -18.51 -5.01
C GLN A 56 4.08 -18.56 -5.17
N THR A 57 4.81 -17.62 -4.56
CA THR A 57 6.26 -17.55 -4.69
C THR A 57 6.92 -17.24 -3.35
N PRO A 58 8.25 -17.41 -3.22
CA PRO A 58 8.97 -17.09 -1.98
C PRO A 58 9.11 -15.59 -1.65
N TRP A 59 8.38 -14.71 -2.35
CA TRP A 59 8.34 -13.30 -1.96
C TRP A 59 7.69 -13.17 -0.59
N THR A 60 8.32 -12.40 0.29
CA THR A 60 7.78 -12.13 1.62
C THR A 60 7.69 -10.63 1.85
N VAL A 61 6.83 -10.23 2.80
CA VAL A 61 6.64 -8.83 3.16
C VAL A 61 6.49 -8.70 4.67
N VAL A 62 7.08 -7.65 5.23
CA VAL A 62 6.89 -7.25 6.63
C VAL A 62 6.32 -5.85 6.67
N GLN A 63 5.26 -5.65 7.45
CA GLN A 63 4.73 -4.33 7.78
C GLN A 63 5.53 -3.71 8.93
N LYS A 64 6.21 -2.59 8.67
CA LYS A 64 6.91 -1.79 9.67
C LYS A 64 6.02 -0.63 10.17
N PRO A 65 6.36 0.02 11.29
CA PRO A 65 5.69 1.24 11.73
C PRO A 65 5.60 2.30 10.62
N GLY A 66 4.55 3.12 10.66
CA GLY A 66 4.32 4.15 9.66
C GLY A 66 3.78 3.64 8.32
N GLY A 67 3.43 2.35 8.19
CA GLY A 67 2.85 1.79 6.97
C GLY A 67 3.87 1.51 5.85
N VAL A 68 5.15 1.42 6.22
CA VAL A 68 6.23 0.98 5.33
C VAL A 68 6.15 -0.53 5.15
N LEU A 69 6.23 -0.98 3.89
CA LEU A 69 6.34 -2.40 3.56
C LEU A 69 7.78 -2.73 3.22
N GLU A 70 8.33 -3.77 3.84
CA GLU A 70 9.64 -4.30 3.53
C GLU A 70 9.47 -5.61 2.77
N TRP A 71 9.61 -5.55 1.44
CA TRP A 71 9.50 -6.72 0.57
C TRP A 71 10.85 -7.40 0.44
N THR A 72 10.89 -8.72 0.57
CA THR A 72 12.09 -9.52 0.32
C THR A 72 11.88 -10.41 -0.89
N SER A 73 12.75 -10.30 -1.88
CA SER A 73 12.72 -11.14 -3.08
C SER A 73 13.15 -12.58 -2.78
N PRO A 74 12.86 -13.54 -3.67
CA PRO A 74 13.36 -14.91 -3.55
C PRO A 74 14.89 -15.02 -3.51
N THR A 75 15.61 -13.99 -4.00
CA THR A 75 17.06 -13.89 -3.96
C THR A 75 17.60 -13.16 -2.71
N GLY A 76 16.73 -12.80 -1.77
CA GLY A 76 17.08 -12.12 -0.52
C GLY A 76 17.29 -10.61 -0.65
N ARG A 77 16.97 -9.98 -1.80
CA ARG A 77 17.04 -8.52 -1.93
C ARG A 77 15.86 -7.88 -1.24
N VAL A 78 16.13 -6.83 -0.47
CA VAL A 78 15.12 -6.08 0.27
C VAL A 78 14.72 -4.82 -0.49
N TYR A 79 13.42 -4.59 -0.61
CA TYR A 79 12.82 -3.44 -1.27
C TYR A 79 11.87 -2.73 -0.28
N PRO A 80 12.26 -1.55 0.22
CA PRO A 80 11.36 -0.73 1.02
C PRO A 80 10.34 -0.06 0.09
N ASP A 81 9.07 -0.13 0.48
CA ASP A 81 7.98 0.61 -0.12
C ASP A 81 7.34 1.53 0.93
N HIS A 82 7.41 2.83 0.67
CA HIS A 82 6.91 3.86 1.56
C HIS A 82 5.52 4.28 1.10
N PRO A 83 4.57 4.47 2.04
CA PRO A 83 3.26 5.00 1.68
C PRO A 83 3.43 6.39 1.06
N VAL A 84 2.55 6.72 0.13
CA VAL A 84 2.51 8.06 -0.45
C VAL A 84 2.25 9.05 0.68
N SER A 85 2.95 10.19 0.66
CA SER A 85 2.69 11.26 1.63
C SER A 85 1.21 11.62 1.64
N SER A 86 0.60 11.63 2.83
CA SER A 86 -0.78 12.08 3.00
C SER A 86 -0.91 13.61 2.94
N VAL A 87 0.20 14.33 2.81
CA VAL A 87 0.19 15.78 2.61
C VAL A 87 -0.21 16.07 1.18
N GLN A 88 -1.40 16.64 1.00
CA GLN A 88 -1.85 17.19 -0.26
C GLN A 88 -1.82 18.72 -0.16
N PHE A 89 -1.22 19.37 -1.15
CA PHE A 89 -1.31 20.81 -1.32
C PHE A 89 -2.58 21.09 -2.12
N VAL A 90 -3.49 21.87 -1.55
CA VAL A 90 -4.64 22.41 -2.28
C VAL A 90 -4.23 23.78 -2.80
N THR A 91 -4.52 24.06 -4.07
CA THR A 91 -4.32 25.40 -4.62
C THR A 91 -5.31 26.37 -3.98
N ASP A 92 -4.84 27.56 -3.60
CA ASP A 92 -5.59 28.63 -2.94
C ASP A 92 -6.63 29.32 -3.85
N ALA A 93 -7.36 28.55 -4.67
CA ALA A 93 -8.35 29.10 -5.60
C ALA A 93 -9.54 29.78 -4.89
N GLU A 94 -9.68 29.62 -3.57
CA GLU A 94 -10.62 30.38 -2.73
C GLU A 94 -10.06 31.73 -2.24
N PHE A 95 -8.76 32.00 -2.41
CA PHE A 95 -8.07 33.22 -1.98
C PHE A 95 -7.44 34.04 -3.12
N ASP A 96 -7.68 33.66 -4.39
CA ASP A 96 -7.33 34.47 -5.56
C ASP A 96 -8.57 35.24 -6.05
N PRO A 97 -8.92 36.40 -5.45
CA PRO A 97 -10.01 37.20 -5.97
C PRO A 97 -9.65 37.59 -7.41
N ALA A 98 -10.54 37.27 -8.34
CA ALA A 98 -10.37 37.56 -9.76
C ALA A 98 -9.83 38.99 -9.96
N PRO A 99 -8.83 39.19 -10.85
CA PRO A 99 -8.33 40.53 -11.12
C PRO A 99 -9.47 41.39 -11.64
N PHE A 100 -9.62 42.55 -11.01
CA PHE A 100 -10.57 43.61 -11.33
C PHE A 100 -10.52 44.02 -12.81
#